data_AF-A0A956E3A9-F1
#
_entry.id   AF-A0A956E3A9-F1
#
_cell.length_a   1.000
_cell.length_b   1.000
_cell.length_c   1.000
_cell.angle_alpha   90.00
_cell.angle_beta   90.00
_cell.angle_gamma   90.00
#
_symmetry.space_group_name_H-M   'P 1'
#
loop_
_entity.id
_entity.type
_entity.pdbx_description
1 polymer ?
#
loop_
_entity_poly.entity_id
_entity_poly.type
_entity_poly.pdbx_seq_one_letter_code
_entity_poly.pdbx_strand_id
1 'polypeptide(L)' 'MRKVSKLLLIGVACTSSVGCVTVRPEQRAVLADPIMRFDGNAEEESARQHVLENREGSFGGGSVEGGGCGCN' A
#
# COMPACT_ATOMS: atom_id res chain seq x y z
N MET A 1 42.29 7.24 14.47
CA MET A 1 41.31 6.74 13.47
C MET A 1 40.57 5.48 13.91
N ARG A 2 41.24 4.41 14.37
CA ARG A 2 40.57 3.16 14.82
C ARG A 2 39.56 3.33 15.98
N LYS A 3 39.81 4.22 16.93
CA LYS A 3 38.88 4.51 18.04
C LYS A 3 37.61 5.24 17.58
N VAL A 4 37.75 6.16 16.63
CA VAL A 4 36.62 6.91 16.02
C VAL A 4 35.73 5.98 15.20
N SER A 5 36.34 5.06 14.44
CA SER A 5 35.60 4.05 13.67
C SER A 5 34.81 3.08 14.57
N LYS A 6 35.36 2.67 15.72
CA LYS A 6 34.64 1.84 16.70
C LYS A 6 33.47 2.58 17.35
N LEU A 7 33.64 3.87 17.67
CA LEU A 7 32.57 4.72 18.21
C LEU A 7 31.42 4.90 17.21
N LEU A 8 31.75 5.05 15.92
CA LEU A 8 30.77 5.20 14.84
C LEU A 8 29.96 3.91 14.62
N LEU A 9 30.61 2.74 14.66
CA LEU A 9 29.95 1.44 14.59
C LEU A 9 28.98 1.19 15.74
N ILE A 10 29.33 1.57 16.97
CA ILE A 10 28.46 1.44 18.15
C ILE A 10 27.26 2.39 18.03
N GLY A 11 27.47 3.62 17.54
CA GLY A 11 26.40 4.58 17.31
C GLY A 11 25.34 4.08 16.32
N VAL A 12 25.77 3.48 15.20
CA VAL A 12 24.87 2.94 14.17
C VAL A 12 24.10 1.70 14.66
N ALA A 13 24.74 0.85 15.47
CA ALA A 13 24.07 -0.33 16.03
C ALA A 13 22.97 0.02 17.06
N CYS A 14 23.08 1.17 17.72
CA CYS A 14 22.13 1.58 18.76
C CYS A 14 20.85 2.22 18.18
N THR A 15 20.92 2.81 16.98
CA THR A 15 19.77 3.46 16.33
C THR A 15 18.90 2.50 15.53
N SER A 16 19.42 1.34 15.12
CA SER A 16 18.67 0.35 14.34
C SER A 16 17.59 -0.38 15.13
N SER A 17 17.64 -0.37 16.47
CA SER A 17 16.66 -1.05 17.33
C SER A 17 15.41 -0.23 17.66
N VAL A 18 15.35 1.05 17.27
CA VAL A 18 14.22 1.95 17.62
C VAL A 18 13.03 1.81 16.65
N GLY A 19 13.22 1.17 15.49
CA GLY A 19 12.19 1.10 14.44
C GLY A 19 11.13 0.01 14.61
N CYS A 20 11.39 -1.04 15.39
CA CYS A 20 10.47 -2.18 15.54
C CYS A 20 9.73 -2.15 16.87
N VAL A 21 8.82 -1.18 17.04
CA VAL A 21 7.92 -1.11 18.20
C VAL A 21 6.62 -1.84 17.89
N THR A 22 6.32 -2.89 18.65
CA THR A 22 5.03 -3.58 18.61
C THR A 22 3.98 -2.74 19.36
N VAL A 23 3.15 -2.02 18.61
CA VAL A 23 2.02 -1.26 19.15
C VAL A 23 0.75 -2.11 19.25
N ARG A 24 -0.08 -1.83 20.25
CA ARG A 24 -1.36 -2.53 20.44
C ARG A 24 -2.33 -2.16 19.30
N PRO A 25 -3.28 -3.05 18.92
CA PRO A 25 -4.20 -2.79 17.81
C PRO A 25 -4.97 -1.47 17.92
N GLU A 26 -5.39 -1.09 19.13
CA GLU A 26 -6.10 0.17 19.39
C GLU A 26 -5.26 1.42 19.10
N GLN A 27 -3.93 1.33 19.20
CA GLN A 27 -3.02 2.44 18.91
C GLN A 27 -2.84 2.64 17.39
N ARG A 28 -3.22 1.65 16.57
CA ARG A 28 -3.23 1.75 15.10
C ARG A 28 -4.51 2.36 14.55
N ALA A 29 -5.56 2.46 15.36
CA ALA A 29 -6.88 2.92 14.90
C ALA A 29 -6.84 4.34 14.31
N VAL A 30 -5.95 5.22 14.81
CA VAL A 30 -5.76 6.58 14.28
C VAL A 30 -5.21 6.57 12.85
N LEU A 31 -4.51 5.51 12.44
CA LEU A 31 -3.94 5.36 11.09
C LEU A 31 -4.87 4.66 10.10
N ALA A 32 -6.05 4.21 10.53
CA ALA A 32 -6.98 3.45 9.70
C ALA A 32 -8.33 4.17 9.60
N ASP A 33 -8.30 5.42 9.13
CA ASP A 33 -9.53 6.17 8.83
C ASP A 33 -10.38 5.39 7.82
N PRO A 34 -11.68 5.17 8.10
CA PRO A 34 -12.61 4.52 7.16
C PRO A 34 -12.59 5.11 5.75
N ILE A 35 -12.25 6.40 5.56
CA ILE A 35 -12.14 7.03 4.24
C ILE A 35 -10.99 6.47 3.39
N MET A 36 -9.98 5.85 4.01
CA MET A 36 -8.85 5.23 3.31
C MET A 36 -9.15 3.81 2.82
N ARG A 37 -10.39 3.32 2.99
CA ARG A 37 -10.82 2.02 2.44
C ARG A 37 -11.00 2.16 0.93
N PHE A 38 -10.19 1.42 0.16
CA PHE A 38 -10.32 1.36 -1.30
C PHE A 38 -11.72 0.89 -1.74
N ASP A 39 -12.27 -0.13 -1.07
CA ASP A 39 -13.57 -0.72 -1.42
C ASP A 39 -14.62 -0.40 -0.34
N GLY A 40 -14.78 0.88 -0.01
CA GLY A 40 -15.76 1.33 0.98
C GLY A 40 -17.22 1.14 0.55
N ASN A 41 -17.48 1.24 -0.77
CA ASN A 41 -18.81 1.15 -1.38
C ASN A 41 -18.74 0.32 -2.67
N ALA A 42 -19.43 -0.83 -2.69
CA ALA A 42 -19.41 -1.74 -3.83
C ALA A 42 -20.09 -1.17 -5.09
N GLU A 43 -21.09 -0.30 -4.94
CA GLU A 43 -21.79 0.30 -6.09
C GLU A 43 -20.90 1.32 -6.81
N GLU A 44 -20.21 2.15 -6.04
CA GLU A 44 -19.24 3.12 -6.57
C GLU A 44 -18.07 2.41 -7.25
N GLU A 45 -17.55 1.33 -6.65
CA GLU A 45 -16.45 0.56 -7.22
C GLU A 45 -16.84 -0.10 -8.54
N SER A 46 -18.03 -0.70 -8.62
CA SER A 46 -18.55 -1.27 -9.87
C SER A 46 -18.67 -0.23 -10.99
N ALA A 47 -19.17 0.98 -10.67
CA ALA A 47 -19.27 2.06 -11.64
C ALA A 47 -17.89 2.55 -12.13
N ARG A 48 -16.92 2.68 -11.21
CA ARG A 48 -15.54 3.06 -11.55
C ARG A 48 -14.86 2.01 -12.41
N GLN A 49 -15.02 0.74 -12.06
CA GLN A 49 -14.48 -0.38 -12.79
C GLN A 49 -15.02 -0.41 -14.22
N HIS A 50 -16.34 -0.19 -14.41
CA HIS A 50 -16.92 -0.11 -15.76
C HIS A 50 -16.31 1.03 -16.60
N VAL A 51 -16.07 2.21 -16.01
CA VAL A 51 -15.40 3.32 -16.71
C VAL A 51 -13.96 2.96 -17.07
N LEU A 52 -13.22 2.31 -16.17
CA LEU A 52 -11.83 1.91 -16.40
C LEU A 52 -11.75 0.82 -17.47
N GLU A 53 -12.63 -0.18 -17.44
CA GLU A 53 -12.74 -1.21 -18.48
C GLU A 53 -13.00 -0.61 -19.87
N ASN A 54 -13.90 0.37 -19.96
CA ASN A 54 -14.17 1.05 -21.23
C ASN A 54 -12.98 1.89 -21.74
N ARG A 55 -12.20 2.48 -20.83
CA ARG A 55 -11.06 3.35 -21.19
C ARG A 55 -9.77 2.58 -21.42
N GLU A 56 -9.59 1.47 -20.72
CA GLU A 56 -8.33 0.74 -20.57
C GLU A 56 -8.49 -0.75 -20.90
N GLY A 57 -9.57 -1.16 -21.54
CA GLY A 57 -9.86 -2.56 -21.90
C GLY A 57 -8.77 -3.27 -22.72
N SER A 58 -7.88 -2.51 -23.37
CA SER A 58 -6.70 -3.05 -24.06
C SER A 58 -5.47 -3.27 -23.15
N PHE A 59 -5.47 -2.75 -21.92
CA PHE A 59 -4.36 -2.78 -20.97
C PHE A 59 -4.44 -3.96 -19.97
N GLY A 60 -5.56 -4.70 -19.92
CA GLY A 60 -5.67 -5.98 -19.21
C GLY A 60 -5.51 -5.90 -17.69
N GLY A 61 -5.98 -4.82 -17.07
CA GLY A 61 -5.59 -4.41 -15.71
C GLY A 61 -6.49 -4.82 -14.54
N GLY A 62 -7.66 -5.40 -14.74
CA GLY A 62 -8.52 -5.78 -13.62
C GLY A 62 -9.74 -6.54 -14.08
N SER A 63 -9.86 -7.80 -13.66
CA SER A 63 -10.89 -8.79 -14.02
C SER A 63 -11.10 -9.04 -15.52
N VAL A 64 -10.98 -10.31 -15.92
CA VAL A 64 -11.33 -10.76 -17.28
C VAL A 64 -12.80 -11.18 -17.27
N GLU A 65 -13.72 -10.24 -17.41
CA GLU A 65 -15.12 -10.54 -17.72
C GLU A 65 -15.37 -10.19 -19.19
N GLY A 66 -14.83 -11.01 -20.10
CA GLY A 66 -14.92 -10.77 -21.54
C GLY A 66 -13.56 -10.81 -22.23
N GLY A 67 -13.42 -11.72 -23.20
CA GLY A 67 -12.16 -12.10 -23.82
C GLY A 67 -11.43 -10.95 -24.54
N GLY A 68 -10.11 -10.99 -24.41
CA GLY A 68 -9.17 -10.01 -24.96
C GLY A 68 -9.45 -9.59 -26.41
N CYS A 69 -9.69 -8.29 -26.56
CA CYS A 69 -9.50 -7.47 -27.76
C CYS A 69 -9.67 -5.97 -27.44
N GLY A 70 -10.20 -5.62 -26.26
CA GLY A 70 -10.39 -4.22 -25.87
C GLY A 70 -11.62 -3.56 -26.50
N CYS A 71 -12.59 -4.35 -26.98
CA CYS A 71 -13.88 -3.86 -27.47
C CYS A 71 -14.99 -4.36 -26.52
N ASN A 72 -15.39 -3.50 -25.58
CA ASN A 72 -16.74 -3.55 -24.99
C ASN A 72 -17.74 -2.98 -26.00
#